data_AF-A0A7X4HA25-F1
#
_entry.id   AF-A0A7X4HA25-F1
#
_cell.length_a   1.000
_cell.length_b   1.000
_cell.length_c   1.000
_cell.angle_alpha   90.00
_cell.angle_beta   90.00
_cell.angle_gamma   90.00
#
_symmetry.space_group_name_H-M   'P 1'
#
loop_
_entity.id
_entity.type
_entity.pdbx_description
1 polymer ?
#
loop_
_entity_poly.entity_id
_entity_poly.type
_entity_poly.pdbx_seq_one_letter_code
_entity_poly.pdbx_strand_id
1 'polypeptide(L)'
;MSDTEKEVMAIYRESAPDENKLFWRSHVNHVAWSLLLVVIAFSVWLMIALANAENQRNAYAGKKCEDRMFKGETDMACMKTVHTREHWWEHVGYALMHTKP
;
A
#
# COMPACT_ATOMS: atom_id res chain seq x y z
N MET A 1 22.28 -38.08 42.09
CA MET A 1 22.32 -37.41 40.79
C MET A 1 23.57 -37.90 40.08
N SER A 2 23.40 -38.70 39.03
CA SER A 2 24.53 -39.29 38.29
C SER A 2 25.20 -38.23 37.41
N ASP A 3 26.45 -38.48 37.01
CA ASP A 3 27.17 -37.52 36.14
C ASP A 3 26.54 -37.40 34.75
N THR A 4 25.87 -38.46 34.26
CA THR A 4 25.05 -38.41 33.06
C THR A 4 23.85 -37.46 33.18
N GLU A 5 23.16 -37.42 34.33
CA GLU A 5 22.06 -36.48 34.54
C GLU A 5 22.56 -35.03 34.55
N LYS A 6 23.75 -34.77 35.10
CA LYS A 6 24.37 -33.43 35.09
C LYS A 6 24.71 -32.95 33.68
N GLU A 7 25.29 -33.82 32.86
CA GLU A 7 25.67 -33.51 31.49
C GLU A 7 24.43 -33.22 30.62
N VAL A 8 23.40 -34.06 30.74
CA VAL A 8 22.12 -33.84 30.05
C VAL A 8 21.48 -32.52 30.47
N MET A 9 21.45 -32.22 31.77
CA MET A 9 20.90 -30.95 32.28
C MET A 9 21.71 -29.72 31.85
N ALA A 10 23.03 -29.85 31.67
CA ALA A 10 23.87 -28.77 31.15
C ALA A 10 23.53 -28.45 29.68
N ILE A 11 23.35 -29.49 28.85
CA ILE A 11 22.94 -29.33 27.44
C ILE A 11 21.56 -28.65 27.34
N TYR A 12 20.59 -29.04 28.18
CA TYR A 12 19.28 -28.38 28.22
C TYR A 12 19.34 -26.92 28.69
N ARG A 13 20.27 -26.59 29.60
CA ARG A 13 20.46 -25.22 30.08
C ARG A 13 21.12 -24.32 29.05
N GLU A 14 22.05 -24.85 28.25
CA GLU A 14 22.71 -24.10 27.17
C GLU A 14 21.83 -23.97 25.91
N SER A 15 20.91 -24.91 25.68
CA SER A 15 19.90 -24.82 24.62
C SER A 15 18.66 -24.00 25.00
N ALA A 16 18.56 -23.55 26.25
CA ALA A 16 17.51 -22.64 26.67
C ALA A 16 17.65 -21.32 25.88
N PRO A 17 16.58 -20.86 25.21
CA PRO A 17 16.62 -19.63 24.43
C PRO A 17 16.97 -18.46 25.36
N ASP A 18 18.00 -17.69 24.99
CA ASP A 18 18.39 -16.47 25.70
C ASP A 18 17.23 -15.46 25.61
N GLU A 19 16.39 -15.43 26.64
CA GLU A 19 15.13 -14.68 26.67
C GLU A 19 15.36 -13.21 26.33
N ASN A 20 16.48 -12.63 26.79
CA ASN A 20 16.85 -11.24 26.52
C ASN A 20 17.08 -10.96 25.02
N LYS A 21 17.67 -11.92 24.29
CA LYS A 21 17.88 -11.81 22.84
C LYS A 21 16.60 -12.10 22.04
N LEU A 22 15.73 -12.98 22.54
CA LEU A 22 14.46 -13.28 21.89
C LEU A 22 13.53 -12.07 21.86
N PHE A 23 13.40 -11.35 22.98
CA PHE A 23 12.53 -10.17 23.05
C PHE A 23 12.98 -9.06 22.09
N TRP A 24 14.28 -8.78 22.01
CA TRP A 24 14.81 -7.76 21.10
C TRP A 24 14.61 -8.14 19.63
N ARG A 25 14.93 -9.38 19.24
CA ARG A 25 14.75 -9.86 17.85
C ARG A 25 13.28 -9.91 17.44
N SER A 26 12.39 -10.33 18.35
CA SER A 26 10.95 -10.35 18.12
C SER A 26 10.39 -8.93 17.94
N HIS A 27 10.77 -7.99 18.82
CA HIS A 27 10.31 -6.61 18.74
C HIS A 27 10.76 -5.91 17.45
N VAL A 28 12.03 -6.06 17.06
CA VAL A 28 12.56 -5.51 15.80
C VAL A 28 11.81 -6.10 14.60
N ASN A 29 11.53 -7.41 14.62
CA ASN A 29 10.79 -8.06 13.56
C ASN A 29 9.35 -7.50 13.47
N HIS A 30 8.64 -7.38 14.59
CA HIS A 30 7.29 -6.81 14.61
C HIS A 30 7.25 -5.38 14.08
N VAL A 31 8.18 -4.52 14.51
CA VAL A 31 8.26 -3.13 14.03
C VAL A 31 8.51 -3.09 12.52
N ALA A 32 9.43 -3.91 12.01
CA ALA A 32 9.72 -3.97 10.58
C ALA A 32 8.50 -4.41 9.76
N TRP A 33 7.79 -5.46 10.19
CA TRP A 33 6.58 -5.94 9.50
C TRP A 33 5.42 -4.95 9.61
N SER A 34 5.23 -4.31 10.77
CA SER A 34 4.22 -3.27 10.93
C SER A 34 4.50 -2.07 10.03
N LEU A 35 5.75 -1.60 9.95
CA LEU A 35 6.14 -0.51 9.06
C LEU A 35 5.92 -0.90 7.59
N LEU A 36 6.28 -2.11 7.20
CA LEU A 36 6.05 -2.62 5.84
C LEU A 36 4.56 -2.59 5.48
N LEU A 37 3.68 -3.04 6.37
CA LEU A 37 2.24 -3.00 6.16
C LEU A 37 1.72 -1.57 6.00
N VAL A 38 2.21 -0.63 6.80
CA VAL A 38 1.85 0.80 6.69
C VAL A 38 2.27 1.36 5.34
N VAL A 39 3.50 1.07 4.90
CA VAL A 39 4.01 1.54 3.60
C VAL A 39 3.17 0.95 2.46
N ILE A 40 2.88 -0.34 2.49
CA ILE A 40 2.05 -0.99 1.45
C ILE A 40 0.65 -0.37 1.41
N ALA A 41 -0.01 -0.19 2.56
CA ALA A 41 -1.34 0.40 2.64
C ALA A 41 -1.32 1.84 2.09
N PHE A 42 -0.31 2.63 2.43
CA PHE A 42 -0.15 3.99 1.93
C PHE A 42 0.12 4.02 0.42
N SER A 43 0.97 3.12 -0.09
CA SER A 43 1.21 2.98 -1.53
C SER A 43 -0.07 2.63 -2.28
N VAL A 44 -0.86 1.66 -1.79
CA VAL A 44 -2.15 1.29 -2.41
C VAL A 44 -3.11 2.49 -2.41
N TRP A 45 -3.19 3.22 -1.30
CA TRP A 45 -4.02 4.42 -1.21
C TRP A 45 -3.60 5.49 -2.23
N LEU A 46 -2.29 5.75 -2.37
CA LEU A 46 -1.76 6.67 -3.38
C LEU A 46 -2.09 6.22 -4.81
N MET A 47 -2.00 4.93 -5.11
CA MET A 47 -2.33 4.40 -6.44
C MET A 47 -3.81 4.59 -6.77
N ILE A 48 -4.71 4.40 -5.81
CA ILE A 48 -6.15 4.66 -5.97
C ILE A 48 -6.40 6.15 -6.17
N ALA A 49 -5.77 7.01 -5.37
CA ALA A 49 -5.89 8.46 -5.51
C ALA A 49 -5.40 8.94 -6.89
N LEU A 50 -4.26 8.40 -7.36
CA LEU A 50 -3.70 8.71 -8.66
C LEU A 50 -4.60 8.24 -9.80
N ALA A 51 -5.19 7.05 -9.70
CA ALA A 51 -6.13 6.53 -10.69
C ALA A 51 -7.37 7.45 -10.83
N ASN A 52 -7.93 7.90 -9.71
CA ASN A 52 -9.09 8.80 -9.70
C ASN A 52 -8.74 10.17 -10.30
N ALA A 53 -7.60 10.74 -9.93
CA ALA A 53 -7.15 12.03 -10.44
C ALA A 53 -6.90 12.00 -11.96
N GLU A 54 -6.21 10.97 -12.46
CA GLU A 54 -5.93 10.83 -13.89
C GLU A 54 -7.21 10.54 -14.69
N ASN A 55 -8.14 9.77 -14.13
CA ASN A 55 -9.45 9.55 -14.76
C ASN A 55 -10.23 10.87 -14.91
N GLN A 56 -10.22 11.73 -13.88
CA GLN A 56 -10.85 13.05 -13.96
C GLN A 56 -10.13 13.96 -14.96
N ARG A 57 -8.79 14.00 -14.97
CA ARG A 57 -8.01 14.76 -15.96
C ARG A 57 -8.38 14.35 -17.38
N ASN A 58 -8.41 13.05 -17.65
CA ASN A 58 -8.75 12.53 -18.97
C ASN A 58 -10.23 12.80 -19.34
N ALA A 59 -11.14 12.75 -18.37
CA ALA A 59 -12.55 13.09 -18.60
C ALA A 59 -12.73 14.56 -18.99
N TYR A 60 -11.98 15.45 -18.34
CA TYR A 60 -11.96 16.88 -18.62
C TYR A 60 -11.35 17.17 -20.00
N ALA A 61 -10.16 16.62 -20.29
CA ALA A 61 -9.50 16.78 -21.59
C ALA A 61 -10.34 16.23 -22.75
N GLY A 62 -11.03 15.11 -22.53
CA GLY A 62 -11.93 14.47 -23.49
C GLY A 62 -13.34 15.04 -23.53
N LYS A 63 -13.65 16.11 -22.78
CA LYS A 63 -14.97 16.76 -22.73
C LYS A 63 -16.13 15.78 -22.46
N LYS A 64 -15.89 14.71 -21.70
CA LYS A 64 -16.88 13.65 -21.47
C LYS A 64 -18.04 14.07 -20.55
N CYS A 65 -17.85 15.14 -19.77
CA CYS A 65 -18.83 15.66 -18.83
C CYS A 65 -19.18 17.13 -19.13
N GLU A 66 -19.39 17.49 -20.40
CA GLU A 66 -19.95 18.81 -20.74
C GLU A 66 -21.42 18.91 -20.26
N ASP A 67 -21.76 20.01 -19.60
CA ASP A 67 -23.12 20.26 -19.12
C ASP A 67 -24.07 20.48 -20.32
N ARG A 68 -25.22 19.79 -20.29
CA ARG A 68 -26.23 19.87 -21.35
C ARG A 68 -27.06 21.16 -21.30
N MET A 69 -27.19 21.75 -20.11
CA MET A 69 -27.95 22.96 -19.85
C MET A 69 -27.08 24.21 -20.03
N PHE A 70 -25.83 24.16 -19.54
CA PHE A 70 -24.89 25.29 -19.56
C PHE A 70 -23.71 25.03 -20.50
N LYS A 71 -23.79 25.57 -21.72
CA LYS A 71 -22.73 25.42 -22.72
C LYS A 71 -21.41 26.01 -22.20
N GLY A 72 -20.40 25.16 -22.04
CA GLY A 72 -19.07 25.53 -21.58
C GLY A 72 -18.80 25.24 -20.11
N GLU A 73 -19.80 24.84 -19.33
CA GLU A 73 -19.62 24.37 -17.96
C GLU A 73 -19.43 22.84 -17.92
N THR A 74 -18.75 22.38 -16.88
CA THR A 74 -18.47 20.95 -16.66
C THR A 74 -19.37 20.42 -15.56
N ASP A 75 -20.09 19.33 -15.85
CA ASP A 75 -20.97 18.71 -14.86
C ASP A 75 -20.12 17.97 -13.79
N MET A 76 -20.08 18.56 -12.59
CA MET A 76 -19.37 18.01 -11.44
C MET A 76 -19.98 16.70 -10.92
N ALA A 77 -21.27 16.45 -11.16
CA ALA A 77 -21.90 15.19 -10.80
C ALA A 77 -21.37 14.07 -11.71
N CYS A 78 -21.34 14.30 -13.03
CA CYS A 78 -20.71 13.39 -13.99
C CYS A 78 -19.23 13.14 -13.65
N MET A 79 -18.46 14.18 -13.31
CA MET A 79 -17.02 14.03 -13.00
C MET A 79 -16.71 13.13 -11.79
N LYS A 80 -17.67 12.88 -10.90
CA LYS A 80 -17.51 11.97 -9.76
C LYS A 80 -17.70 10.50 -10.15
N THR A 81 -18.44 10.22 -11.21
CA THR A 81 -18.83 8.85 -11.60
C THR A 81 -18.30 8.44 -12.97
N VAL A 82 -17.74 9.39 -13.73
CA VAL A 82 -17.23 9.14 -15.08
C VAL A 82 -16.11 8.10 -15.03
N HIS A 83 -16.14 7.17 -15.98
CA HIS A 83 -15.06 6.20 -16.18
C HIS A 83 -14.54 6.36 -17.59
N THR A 84 -13.24 6.67 -17.73
CA THR A 84 -12.68 7.01 -19.04
C THR A 84 -11.93 5.88 -19.71
N ARG A 85 -11.45 4.89 -18.95
CA ARG A 85 -10.82 3.64 -19.43
C ARG A 85 -11.51 2.45 -18.78
N GLU A 86 -11.17 1.22 -19.11
CA GLU A 86 -11.83 0.04 -18.52
C GLU A 86 -11.28 -0.28 -17.12
N HIS A 87 -9.96 -0.14 -16.95
CA HIS A 87 -9.28 -0.60 -15.75
C HIS A 87 -8.49 0.50 -15.03
N TRP A 88 -8.50 0.45 -13.69
CA TRP A 88 -7.86 1.48 -12.83
C TRP A 88 -6.34 1.56 -13.02
N TRP A 89 -5.67 0.44 -13.30
CA TRP A 89 -4.21 0.41 -13.48
C TRP A 89 -3.77 1.11 -14.75
N GLU A 90 -4.63 1.23 -15.76
CA GLU A 90 -4.31 1.96 -16.99
C GLU A 90 -4.17 3.46 -16.72
N HIS A 91 -5.01 4.00 -15.83
CA HIS A 91 -4.89 5.39 -15.38
C HIS A 91 -3.57 5.61 -14.65
N VAL A 92 -3.21 4.68 -13.75
CA VAL A 92 -1.95 4.78 -13.01
C VAL A 92 -0.74 4.66 -13.92
N GLY A 93 -0.72 3.65 -14.81
CA GLY A 93 0.37 3.46 -15.76
C GLY A 93 0.54 4.66 -16.68
N TYR A 94 -0.57 5.24 -17.16
CA TYR A 94 -0.52 6.45 -17.96
C TYR A 94 0.05 7.64 -17.18
N ALA A 95 -0.41 7.89 -15.95
CA ALA A 95 0.06 8.97 -15.12
C ALA A 95 1.56 8.85 -14.76
N LEU A 96 2.04 7.64 -14.51
CA LEU A 96 3.46 7.38 -14.22
C LEU A 96 4.36 7.58 -15.44
N MET A 97 3.88 7.31 -16.64
CA MET A 97 4.62 7.52 -17.89
C MET A 97 4.51 8.96 -18.42
N HIS A 98 3.44 9.68 -18.08
CA HIS A 98 3.13 11.01 -18.59
C HIS A 98 3.09 12.03 -17.44
N THR A 99 4.26 12.30 -16.87
CA THR A 99 4.45 13.26 -15.77
C THR A 99 4.53 14.72 -16.23
N LYS A 100 4.47 14.97 -17.55
CA LYS A 100 4.39 16.32 -18.09
C LYS A 100 2.94 16.83 -18.01
N PRO A 101 2.73 18.08 -17.56
CA PRO A 101 1.41 18.69 -17.49
C PRO A 101 0.73 18.74 -18.85
#